data_AF-A0A2H0UH12-F1
#
_entry.id   AF-A0A2H0UH12-F1
#
_cell.length_a   1.000
_cell.length_b   1.000
_cell.length_c   1.000
_cell.angle_alpha   90.00
_cell.angle_beta   90.00
_cell.angle_gamma   90.00
#
_symmetry.space_group_name_H-M   'P 1'
#
loop_
_entity.id
_entity.type
_entity.pdbx_description
1 polymer ?
#
loop_
_entity_poly.entity_id
_entity_poly.type
_entity_poly.pdbx_seq_one_letter_code
_entity_poly.pdbx_strand_id
1 'polypeptide(L)'
;MATDSVQRIKEKLSIIDVISPYVELHKAGKNFKGKSPFTAEKTPSFYVSPDRGMYYCFSSSQGGDMFTFVEKMEGVDFKGALKILADKAGVELVPEDPKKRDLRDTLYQILDDATKFFEMTLVQSGDALAYLKKREVHDDTISKWRIGYAPNDWRKLREHLSAKGYDDSLMLQAGLVKQADQGKQPYDVFRDRIMFPIMDSSGRVIGFSGRVLSKDSEAPKYVNSPETMLFNKSEALYGYDKAKHGIHKLDFSLIVEGQFDVVLSHQAGYKNAVAVSGTALTPEHVSLLQRLSNRVVLALDADRAGVAAVKRAAELMLARGIDLKVARLHGGKDPADLVAEDPNLLKKDIKEATHVIEFLLNLLKEESPDERKFKMRVSDEVLPYLILIESHIDRDHFANLIAERLGINAESVRLDVARLETNRENERAKDRVREAEQVVEKIMPTSSRKENVLAFLAVIEELLEPSEGQMLSERFIEIVEQTPAEIRETLSNNVKSQLFFTLESYISESRQRVVREDWEHKLMQLNELFTKEKILLLKEEMLLAETEGREEDANTKLKEIDVLKRRLPT
;
A
#
# COMPACT_ATOMS: atom_id res chain seq x y z
N MET A 1 23.84 -10.31 22.10
CA MET A 1 23.11 -10.07 23.37
C MET A 1 21.67 -9.66 23.10
N ALA A 2 21.39 -8.85 22.07
CA ALA A 2 20.02 -8.73 21.52
C ALA A 2 19.38 -10.11 21.22
N THR A 3 20.16 -11.07 20.71
CA THR A 3 19.73 -12.47 20.49
C THR A 3 19.22 -13.16 21.75
N ASP A 4 19.81 -12.90 22.92
CA ASP A 4 19.42 -13.51 24.20
C ASP A 4 18.11 -12.90 24.72
N SER A 5 17.95 -11.57 24.61
CA SER A 5 16.68 -10.91 24.97
C SER A 5 15.54 -11.28 24.02
N VAL A 6 15.81 -11.36 22.71
CA VAL A 6 14.85 -11.81 21.69
C VAL A 6 14.39 -13.25 21.96
N GLN A 7 15.34 -14.15 22.28
CA GLN A 7 15.03 -15.53 22.62
C GLN A 7 14.14 -15.61 23.88
N ARG A 8 14.51 -14.90 24.95
CA ARG A 8 13.74 -14.84 26.20
C ARG A 8 12.33 -14.28 26.02
N ILE A 9 12.14 -13.36 25.09
CA ILE A 9 10.80 -12.85 24.72
C ILE A 9 10.02 -13.91 23.94
N LYS A 10 10.63 -14.55 22.93
CA LYS A 10 9.99 -15.61 22.14
C LYS A 10 9.65 -16.87 22.97
N GLU A 11 10.35 -17.11 24.07
CA GLU A 11 10.03 -18.18 25.03
C GLU A 11 8.83 -17.84 25.94
N LYS A 12 8.59 -16.55 26.19
CA LYS A 12 7.53 -16.08 27.10
C LYS A 12 6.24 -15.67 26.40
N LEU A 13 6.31 -15.24 25.14
CA LEU A 13 5.17 -14.80 24.36
C LEU A 13 5.05 -15.64 23.10
N SER A 14 3.86 -16.18 22.84
CA SER A 14 3.55 -16.75 21.53
C SER A 14 3.18 -15.65 20.55
N ILE A 15 3.32 -15.92 19.24
CA ILE A 15 2.86 -14.98 18.21
C ILE A 15 1.34 -14.71 18.32
N ILE A 16 0.57 -15.68 18.82
CA ILE A 16 -0.87 -15.51 19.06
C ILE A 16 -1.12 -14.51 20.19
N ASP A 17 -0.35 -14.54 21.28
CA ASP A 17 -0.48 -13.58 22.40
C ASP A 17 -0.16 -12.14 21.99
N VAL A 18 0.71 -12.00 21.00
CA VAL A 18 1.10 -10.71 20.43
C VAL A 18 0.03 -10.18 19.48
N ILE A 19 -0.51 -11.04 18.60
CA ILE A 19 -1.42 -10.63 17.53
C ILE A 19 -2.89 -10.51 17.99
N SER A 20 -3.37 -11.40 18.84
CA SER A 20 -4.79 -11.48 19.23
C SER A 20 -5.39 -10.19 19.81
N PRO A 21 -4.63 -9.30 20.48
CA PRO A 21 -5.14 -7.98 20.88
C PRO A 21 -5.44 -7.03 19.72
N TYR A 22 -4.83 -7.25 18.54
CA TYR A 22 -4.97 -6.40 17.36
C TYR A 22 -5.94 -6.97 16.33
N VAL A 23 -6.01 -8.31 16.23
CA VAL A 23 -6.79 -9.01 15.21
C VAL A 23 -7.63 -10.09 15.89
N GLU A 24 -8.92 -10.10 15.58
CA GLU A 24 -9.79 -11.22 15.94
C GLU A 24 -9.41 -12.45 15.08
N LEU A 25 -8.89 -13.48 15.75
CA LEU A 25 -8.40 -14.70 15.11
C LEU A 25 -9.36 -15.87 15.32
N HIS A 26 -9.72 -16.54 14.23
CA HIS A 26 -10.48 -17.78 14.22
C HIS A 26 -9.60 -18.96 13.79
N LYS A 27 -9.84 -20.14 14.36
CA LYS A 27 -9.06 -21.34 14.05
C LYS A 27 -9.36 -21.83 12.63
N ALA A 28 -8.32 -22.12 11.86
CA ALA A 28 -8.38 -22.66 10.50
C ALA A 28 -7.38 -23.81 10.38
N GLY A 29 -7.82 -25.03 10.75
CA GLY A 29 -6.95 -26.20 10.82
C GLY A 29 -5.86 -26.06 11.89
N LYS A 30 -4.59 -26.14 11.46
CA LYS A 30 -3.40 -25.94 12.31
C LYS A 30 -3.00 -24.46 12.48
N ASN A 31 -3.55 -23.58 11.64
CA ASN A 31 -3.28 -22.15 11.66
C ASN A 31 -4.48 -21.38 12.22
N PHE A 32 -4.31 -20.07 12.37
CA PHE A 32 -5.37 -19.13 12.68
C PHE A 32 -5.54 -18.18 11.50
N LYS A 33 -6.76 -17.71 11.28
CA LYS A 33 -7.09 -16.71 10.27
C LYS A 33 -7.90 -15.57 10.87
N GLY A 34 -7.68 -14.36 10.40
CA GLY A 34 -8.41 -13.16 10.80
C GLY A 34 -8.48 -12.16 9.65
N LYS A 35 -9.17 -11.05 9.87
CA LYS A 35 -9.14 -9.92 8.94
C LYS A 35 -7.79 -9.21 9.04
N SER A 36 -7.32 -8.69 7.92
CA SER A 36 -6.08 -7.93 7.83
C SER A 36 -6.12 -6.70 8.73
N PRO A 37 -5.11 -6.51 9.59
CA PRO A 37 -4.95 -5.26 10.33
C PRO A 37 -4.31 -4.14 9.48
N PHE A 38 -3.81 -4.45 8.28
CA PHE A 38 -3.11 -3.51 7.40
C PHE A 38 -4.04 -2.92 6.32
N THR A 39 -5.05 -3.68 5.93
CA THR A 39 -6.01 -3.30 4.91
C THR A 39 -7.42 -3.62 5.39
N ALA A 40 -8.37 -2.72 5.22
CA ALA A 40 -9.76 -3.09 5.47
C ALA A 40 -10.22 -4.10 4.43
N GLU A 41 -10.71 -5.23 4.91
CA GLU A 41 -11.20 -6.32 4.08
C GLU A 41 -12.39 -7.00 4.75
N LYS A 42 -13.27 -7.57 3.93
CA LYS A 42 -14.46 -8.28 4.41
C LYS A 42 -14.17 -9.75 4.71
N THR A 43 -13.24 -10.35 3.95
CA THR A 43 -12.85 -11.75 4.05
C THR A 43 -11.52 -11.89 4.78
N PRO A 44 -11.36 -12.84 5.71
CA PRO A 44 -10.09 -13.09 6.38
C PRO A 44 -8.95 -13.44 5.42
N SER A 45 -7.96 -12.55 5.26
CA SER A 45 -6.73 -12.77 4.50
C SER A 45 -5.47 -12.78 5.38
N PHE A 46 -5.63 -12.60 6.69
CA PHE A 46 -4.53 -12.59 7.64
C PHE A 46 -4.39 -13.98 8.27
N TYR A 47 -3.28 -14.66 8.00
CA TYR A 47 -3.00 -15.99 8.51
C TYR A 47 -1.85 -15.96 9.53
N VAL A 48 -2.01 -16.71 10.62
CA VAL A 48 -1.01 -16.88 11.67
C VAL A 48 -0.71 -18.35 11.85
N SER A 49 0.57 -18.70 11.82
CA SER A 49 1.05 -20.05 12.09
C SER A 49 1.77 -20.06 13.45
N PRO A 50 1.13 -20.59 14.51
CA PRO A 50 1.75 -20.67 15.84
C PRO A 50 3.03 -21.50 15.84
N ASP A 51 3.02 -22.66 15.16
CA ASP A 51 4.15 -23.60 15.11
C ASP A 51 5.39 -22.96 14.44
N ARG A 52 5.16 -22.11 13.43
CA ARG A 52 6.24 -21.39 12.74
C ARG A 52 6.61 -20.09 13.44
N GLY A 53 5.78 -19.59 14.36
CA GLY A 53 5.95 -18.29 14.99
C GLY A 53 5.87 -17.12 13.99
N MET A 54 5.08 -17.27 12.92
CA MET A 54 5.02 -16.32 11.80
C MET A 54 3.58 -15.95 11.42
N TYR A 55 3.39 -14.77 10.86
CA TYR A 55 2.15 -14.34 10.21
C TYR A 55 2.39 -14.01 8.73
N TYR A 56 1.32 -14.06 7.95
CA TYR A 56 1.29 -13.53 6.59
C TYR A 56 -0.09 -12.97 6.27
N CYS A 57 -0.13 -11.83 5.60
CA CYS A 57 -1.32 -11.13 5.19
C CYS A 57 -1.35 -11.02 3.67
N PHE A 58 -2.33 -11.67 3.04
CA PHE A 58 -2.41 -11.77 1.58
C PHE A 58 -2.89 -10.47 0.92
N SER A 59 -3.70 -9.67 1.62
CA SER A 59 -4.17 -8.39 1.11
C SER A 59 -3.09 -7.31 1.05
N SER A 60 -2.08 -7.39 1.92
CA SER A 60 -1.00 -6.40 2.01
C SER A 60 0.37 -6.96 1.63
N SER A 61 0.46 -8.26 1.32
CA SER A 61 1.72 -9.00 1.11
C SER A 61 2.72 -8.87 2.27
N GLN A 62 2.23 -8.58 3.48
CA GLN A 62 3.08 -8.40 4.66
C GLN A 62 3.18 -9.71 5.44
N GLY A 63 4.38 -10.10 5.85
CA GLY A 63 4.59 -11.25 6.71
C GLY A 63 5.86 -11.13 7.51
N GLY A 64 5.92 -11.84 8.62
CA GLY A 64 7.04 -11.73 9.56
C GLY A 64 6.76 -12.45 10.87
N ASP A 65 7.64 -12.22 11.85
CA ASP A 65 7.45 -12.73 13.20
C ASP A 65 6.71 -11.71 14.08
N MET A 66 6.60 -12.01 15.38
CA MET A 66 5.95 -11.12 16.34
C MET A 66 6.58 -9.72 16.41
N PHE A 67 7.87 -9.57 16.16
CA PHE A 67 8.56 -8.28 16.19
C PHE A 67 8.21 -7.49 14.94
N THR A 68 8.30 -8.11 13.76
CA THR A 68 7.88 -7.48 12.49
C THR A 68 6.42 -7.03 12.56
N PHE A 69 5.55 -7.84 13.19
CA PHE A 69 4.16 -7.48 13.41
C PHE A 69 4.04 -6.19 14.23
N VAL A 70 4.71 -6.11 15.38
CA VAL A 70 4.67 -4.91 16.24
C VAL A 70 5.32 -3.71 15.57
N GLU A 71 6.43 -3.88 14.85
CA GLU A 71 7.05 -2.80 14.06
C GLU A 71 6.03 -2.15 13.12
N LYS A 72 5.28 -2.98 12.38
CA LYS A 72 4.25 -2.49 11.44
C LYS A 72 3.02 -1.94 12.17
N MET A 73 2.53 -2.64 13.18
CA MET A 73 1.33 -2.25 13.94
C MET A 73 1.51 -1.02 14.84
N GLU A 74 2.72 -0.74 15.29
CA GLU A 74 3.03 0.45 16.11
C GLU A 74 3.81 1.51 15.32
N GLY A 75 4.27 1.19 14.10
CA GLY A 75 5.08 2.08 13.28
C GLY A 75 6.44 2.38 13.93
N VAL A 76 7.02 1.40 14.62
CA VAL A 76 8.30 1.50 15.33
C VAL A 76 9.36 0.63 14.64
N ASP A 77 10.62 0.85 14.97
CA ASP A 77 11.71 -0.03 14.53
C ASP A 77 11.92 -1.20 15.48
N PHE A 78 12.81 -2.11 15.11
CA PHE A 78 13.05 -3.35 15.86
C PHE A 78 13.33 -3.12 17.33
N LYS A 79 14.10 -2.08 17.68
CA LYS A 79 14.42 -1.74 19.06
C LYS A 79 13.20 -1.21 19.81
N GLY A 80 12.36 -0.42 19.15
CA GLY A 80 11.05 -0.02 19.68
C GLY A 80 10.12 -1.21 19.90
N ALA A 81 9.99 -2.10 18.90
CA ALA A 81 9.21 -3.33 19.01
C ALA A 81 9.76 -4.26 20.10
N LEU A 82 11.09 -4.38 20.20
CA LEU A 82 11.79 -5.13 21.23
C LEU A 82 11.45 -4.58 22.62
N LYS A 83 11.45 -3.25 22.79
CA LYS A 83 11.07 -2.62 24.06
C LYS A 83 9.60 -2.89 24.42
N ILE A 84 8.68 -2.70 23.47
CA ILE A 84 7.25 -2.94 23.67
C ILE A 84 7.00 -4.41 24.07
N LEU A 85 7.63 -5.35 23.36
CA LEU A 85 7.48 -6.78 23.64
C LEU A 85 8.23 -7.22 24.90
N ALA A 86 9.36 -6.58 25.23
CA ALA A 86 10.08 -6.83 26.48
C ALA A 86 9.28 -6.39 27.70
N ASP A 87 8.66 -5.20 27.64
CA ASP A 87 7.76 -4.69 28.69
C ASP A 87 6.56 -5.64 28.84
N LYS A 88 5.97 -6.10 27.73
CA LYS A 88 4.85 -7.06 27.72
C LYS A 88 5.25 -8.45 28.26
N ALA A 89 6.48 -8.90 28.01
CA ALA A 89 7.01 -10.19 28.47
C ALA A 89 7.62 -10.12 29.89
N GLY A 90 7.71 -8.93 30.51
CA GLY A 90 8.45 -8.72 31.76
C GLY A 90 9.92 -9.14 31.64
N VAL A 91 10.59 -8.71 30.58
CA VAL A 91 12.02 -8.96 30.32
C VAL A 91 12.77 -7.63 30.41
N GLU A 92 13.72 -7.51 31.32
CA GLU A 92 14.59 -6.32 31.37
C GLU A 92 15.62 -6.37 30.23
N LEU A 93 15.67 -5.31 29.43
CA LEU A 93 16.65 -5.15 28.35
C LEU A 93 17.96 -4.60 28.92
N VAL A 94 19.06 -5.35 28.74
CA VAL A 94 20.40 -4.88 29.10
C VAL A 94 20.91 -3.91 28.03
N PRO A 95 21.42 -2.71 28.39
CA PRO A 95 22.00 -1.77 27.42
C PRO A 95 23.19 -2.39 26.66
N GLU A 96 23.24 -2.19 25.34
CA GLU A 96 24.36 -2.68 24.52
C GLU A 96 25.67 -1.92 24.75
N ASP A 97 26.79 -2.61 24.53
CA ASP A 97 28.15 -2.05 24.56
C ASP A 97 28.30 -0.96 23.47
N PRO A 98 28.71 0.27 23.83
CA PRO A 98 28.84 1.39 22.89
C PRO A 98 29.73 1.11 21.68
N LYS A 99 30.60 0.10 21.72
CA LYS A 99 31.48 -0.31 20.60
C LYS A 99 30.79 -1.12 19.51
N LYS A 100 29.53 -1.55 19.70
CA LYS A 100 28.72 -2.28 18.71
C LYS A 100 27.44 -1.52 18.38
N ARG A 101 27.52 -0.21 18.10
CA ARG A 101 26.37 0.53 17.59
C ARG A 101 25.95 -0.05 16.25
N ASP A 102 24.68 -0.44 16.16
CA ASP A 102 24.05 -0.80 14.89
C ASP A 102 24.15 0.39 13.91
N LEU A 103 24.22 0.08 12.62
CA LEU A 103 24.20 1.08 11.54
C LEU A 103 22.97 1.98 11.70
N ARG A 104 21.82 1.41 12.06
CA ARG A 104 20.56 2.14 12.28
C ARG A 104 20.68 3.20 13.37
N ASP A 105 21.27 2.86 14.53
CA ASP A 105 21.51 3.80 15.63
C ASP A 105 22.48 4.92 15.20
N THR A 106 23.47 4.59 14.38
CA THR A 106 24.40 5.56 13.80
C THR A 106 23.69 6.52 12.83
N LEU A 107 22.79 6.01 12.00
CA LEU A 107 21.98 6.82 11.08
C LEU A 107 21.01 7.76 11.83
N TYR A 108 20.41 7.33 12.93
CA TYR A 108 19.62 8.23 13.78
C TYR A 108 20.50 9.35 14.39
N GLN A 109 21.69 9.00 14.85
CA GLN A 109 22.60 9.96 15.48
C GLN A 109 23.09 11.03 14.49
N ILE A 110 23.48 10.65 13.28
CA ILE A 110 23.93 11.61 12.24
C ILE A 110 22.80 12.56 11.81
N LEU A 111 21.56 12.07 11.72
CA LEU A 111 20.39 12.90 11.42
C LEU A 111 20.08 13.88 12.56
N ASP A 112 20.20 13.46 13.81
CA ASP A 112 20.05 14.37 14.95
C ASP A 112 21.17 15.43 15.00
N ASP A 113 22.42 15.03 14.71
CA ASP A 113 23.55 15.95 14.60
C ASP A 113 23.39 16.96 13.46
N ALA A 114 22.85 16.53 12.32
CA ALA A 114 22.49 17.42 11.21
C ALA A 114 21.35 18.37 11.61
N THR A 115 20.35 17.90 12.37
CA THR A 115 19.27 18.74 12.89
C THR A 115 19.81 19.86 13.78
N LYS A 116 20.69 19.52 14.72
CA LYS A 116 21.36 20.50 15.60
C LYS A 116 22.17 21.52 14.81
N PHE A 117 22.85 21.07 13.76
CA PHE A 117 23.57 21.97 12.86
C PHE A 117 22.61 22.97 12.20
N PHE A 118 21.47 22.51 11.66
CA PHE A 118 20.48 23.38 11.03
C PHE A 118 19.80 24.33 12.01
N GLU A 119 19.52 23.90 13.24
CA GLU A 119 18.98 24.75 14.31
C GLU A 119 19.98 25.89 14.63
N MET A 120 21.28 25.56 14.75
CA MET A 120 22.34 26.53 15.00
C MET A 120 22.50 27.54 13.86
N THR A 121 22.53 27.09 12.61
CA THR A 121 22.67 27.96 11.44
C THR A 121 21.45 28.84 11.18
N LEU A 122 20.25 28.41 11.62
CA LEU A 122 19.06 29.26 11.61
C LEU A 122 19.25 30.47 12.53
N VAL A 123 19.72 30.24 13.77
CA VAL A 123 19.97 31.32 14.74
C VAL A 123 21.00 32.33 14.21
N GLN A 124 21.97 31.86 13.41
CA GLN A 124 23.00 32.71 12.80
C GLN A 124 22.53 33.46 11.55
N SER A 125 21.39 33.10 10.97
CA SER A 125 20.87 33.68 9.72
C SER A 125 19.69 34.61 9.98
N GLY A 126 19.96 35.92 9.97
CA GLY A 126 18.92 36.95 10.13
C GLY A 126 17.82 36.86 9.07
N ASP A 127 18.17 36.55 7.82
CA ASP A 127 17.23 36.46 6.70
C ASP A 127 16.30 35.24 6.82
N ALA A 128 16.84 34.08 7.21
CA ALA A 128 16.04 32.86 7.40
C ALA A 128 15.05 33.02 8.57
N LEU A 129 15.48 33.63 9.67
CA LEU A 129 14.59 33.97 10.79
C LEU A 129 13.54 35.00 10.40
N ALA A 130 13.92 36.06 9.68
CA ALA A 130 12.98 37.07 9.19
C ALA A 130 11.93 36.46 8.26
N TYR A 131 12.31 35.49 7.43
CA TYR A 131 11.38 34.74 6.59
C TYR A 131 10.36 33.94 7.40
N LEU A 132 10.80 33.21 8.42
CA LEU A 132 9.90 32.45 9.31
C LEU A 132 8.94 33.37 10.07
N LYS A 133 9.44 34.49 10.59
CA LYS A 133 8.62 35.50 11.28
C LYS A 133 7.59 36.14 10.35
N LYS A 134 7.97 36.46 9.11
CA LYS A 134 7.04 36.94 8.09
C LYS A 134 5.95 35.92 7.73
N ARG A 135 6.21 34.64 7.96
CA ARG A 135 5.25 33.54 7.81
C ARG A 135 4.51 33.22 9.12
N GLU A 136 4.59 34.11 10.12
CA GLU A 136 3.93 33.99 11.42
C GLU A 136 4.30 32.72 12.20
N VAL A 137 5.49 32.15 11.97
CA VAL A 137 6.00 31.02 12.76
C VAL A 137 6.67 31.57 14.03
N HIS A 138 6.07 31.30 15.18
CA HIS A 138 6.55 31.79 16.47
C HIS A 138 7.83 31.09 16.94
N ASP A 139 8.62 31.75 17.78
CA ASP A 139 9.91 31.21 18.27
C ASP A 139 9.73 29.90 19.07
N ASP A 140 8.64 29.76 19.84
CA ASP A 140 8.30 28.52 20.57
C ASP A 140 7.99 27.35 19.60
N THR A 141 7.35 27.68 18.49
CA THR A 141 7.03 26.77 17.40
C THR A 141 8.29 26.36 16.65
N ILE A 142 9.17 27.30 16.30
CA ILE A 142 10.49 27.01 15.71
C ILE A 142 11.26 26.01 16.57
N SER A 143 11.34 26.27 17.88
CA SER A 143 12.03 25.39 18.83
C SER A 143 11.38 24.01 18.95
N LYS A 144 10.05 23.96 19.16
CA LYS A 144 9.31 22.69 19.35
C LYS A 144 9.37 21.78 18.13
N TRP A 145 9.36 22.36 16.93
CA TRP A 145 9.43 21.64 15.67
C TRP A 145 10.86 21.42 15.17
N ARG A 146 11.85 21.95 15.89
CA ARG A 146 13.28 21.87 15.55
C ARG A 146 13.56 22.39 14.13
N ILE A 147 12.86 23.48 13.76
CA ILE A 147 13.03 24.10 12.44
C ILE A 147 14.43 24.71 12.37
N GLY A 148 15.11 24.49 11.24
CA GLY A 148 16.47 24.95 11.01
C GLY A 148 16.67 25.62 9.66
N TYR A 149 17.92 25.90 9.29
CA TYR A 149 18.30 26.47 8.00
C TYR A 149 19.53 25.77 7.44
N ALA A 150 19.46 25.28 6.20
CA ALA A 150 20.61 24.82 5.45
C ALA A 150 21.23 26.01 4.69
N PRO A 151 22.47 26.43 5.03
CA PRO A 151 23.13 27.55 4.35
C PRO A 151 23.26 27.36 2.84
N ASN A 152 23.38 28.47 2.10
CA ASN A 152 23.68 28.43 0.66
C ASN A 152 25.15 28.08 0.39
N ASP A 153 25.54 26.86 0.72
CA ASP A 153 26.89 26.34 0.55
C ASP A 153 26.83 24.89 0.08
N TRP A 154 27.81 24.47 -0.71
CA TRP A 154 27.82 23.13 -1.30
C TRP A 154 28.22 22.02 -0.33
N ARG A 155 28.91 22.32 0.78
CA ARG A 155 29.57 21.31 1.64
C ARG A 155 29.55 21.63 3.13
N LYS A 156 28.89 22.70 3.57
CA LYS A 156 28.93 23.16 4.95
C LYS A 156 28.44 22.11 5.96
N LEU A 157 27.36 21.39 5.64
CA LEU A 157 26.87 20.30 6.49
C LEU A 157 27.86 19.13 6.46
N ARG A 158 28.31 18.72 5.27
CA ARG A 158 29.32 17.66 5.13
C ARG A 158 30.55 17.93 5.97
N GLU A 159 31.15 19.12 5.87
CA GLU A 159 32.32 19.52 6.65
C GLU A 159 32.05 19.47 8.16
N HIS A 160 30.86 19.94 8.60
CA HIS A 160 30.46 19.86 10.01
C HIS A 160 30.36 18.41 10.50
N LEU A 161 29.77 17.51 9.71
CA LEU A 161 29.62 16.11 10.08
C LEU A 161 30.94 15.34 10.00
N SER A 162 31.81 15.65 9.03
CA SER A 162 33.16 15.10 8.96
C SER A 162 34.00 15.49 10.18
N ALA A 163 33.88 16.74 10.65
CA ALA A 163 34.53 17.18 11.89
C ALA A 163 34.03 16.45 13.14
N LYS A 164 32.81 15.87 13.10
CA LYS A 164 32.27 14.98 14.14
C LYS A 164 32.68 13.51 13.98
N GLY A 165 33.45 13.17 12.94
CA GLY A 165 33.96 11.82 12.71
C GLY A 165 33.09 10.93 11.83
N TYR A 166 32.06 11.47 11.18
CA TYR A 166 31.28 10.70 10.20
C TYR A 166 31.99 10.67 8.85
N ASP A 167 32.01 9.50 8.20
CA ASP A 167 32.49 9.36 6.83
C ASP A 167 31.41 9.73 5.79
N ASP A 168 31.85 9.98 4.55
CA ASP A 168 30.94 10.33 3.44
C ASP A 168 29.95 9.20 3.12
N SER A 169 30.29 7.93 3.39
CA SER A 169 29.41 6.78 3.14
C SER A 169 28.16 6.81 4.03
N LEU A 170 28.33 7.11 5.31
CA LEU A 170 27.23 7.28 6.26
C LEU A 170 26.35 8.48 5.89
N MET A 171 26.95 9.59 5.45
CA MET A 171 26.19 10.78 5.01
C MET A 171 25.36 10.52 3.75
N LEU A 172 25.89 9.72 2.81
CA LEU A 172 25.17 9.25 1.63
C LEU A 172 24.00 8.34 2.02
N GLN A 173 24.22 7.37 2.91
CA GLN A 173 23.18 6.46 3.40
C GLN A 173 22.08 7.17 4.20
N ALA A 174 22.43 8.23 4.93
CA ALA A 174 21.48 9.10 5.63
C ALA A 174 20.74 10.07 4.70
N GLY A 175 21.11 10.13 3.40
CA GLY A 175 20.49 11.02 2.43
C GLY A 175 20.78 12.51 2.66
N LEU A 176 21.89 12.83 3.32
CA LEU A 176 22.32 14.21 3.63
C LEU A 176 23.24 14.78 2.55
N VAL A 177 23.97 13.91 1.86
CA VAL A 177 24.96 14.24 0.83
C VAL A 177 24.63 13.47 -0.46
N LYS A 178 25.04 14.00 -1.62
CA LYS A 178 25.03 13.31 -2.92
C LYS A 178 26.44 13.17 -3.48
N GLN A 179 26.67 12.08 -4.21
CA GLN A 179 27.88 11.94 -5.03
C GLN A 179 27.87 12.99 -6.15
N ALA A 180 29.06 13.48 -6.46
CA ALA A 180 29.30 14.34 -7.62
C ALA A 180 29.82 13.52 -8.80
N ASP A 181 29.90 14.15 -9.98
CA ASP A 181 30.54 13.55 -11.16
C ASP A 181 31.99 13.14 -10.87
N GLN A 182 32.55 12.24 -11.69
CA GLN A 182 33.92 11.77 -11.54
C GLN A 182 34.92 12.93 -11.33
N GLY A 183 35.73 12.82 -10.27
CA GLY A 183 36.75 13.81 -9.90
C GLY A 183 36.27 14.97 -9.03
N LYS A 184 34.97 15.08 -8.74
CA LYS A 184 34.41 16.11 -7.84
C LYS A 184 34.10 15.55 -6.45
N GLN A 185 34.21 16.40 -5.44
CA GLN A 185 33.83 16.02 -4.06
C GLN A 185 32.30 15.96 -3.90
N PRO A 186 31.80 15.03 -3.06
CA PRO A 186 30.40 14.99 -2.65
C PRO A 186 29.89 16.34 -2.12
N TYR A 187 28.59 16.56 -2.21
CA TYR A 187 27.95 17.83 -1.85
C TYR A 187 26.62 17.66 -1.11
N ASP A 188 26.25 18.66 -0.33
CA ASP A 188 25.06 18.68 0.52
C ASP A 188 23.78 18.62 -0.31
N VAL A 189 22.81 17.79 0.08
CA VAL A 189 21.50 17.69 -0.58
C VAL A 189 20.71 18.99 -0.43
N PHE A 190 20.73 19.56 0.77
CA PHE A 190 19.96 20.73 1.14
C PHE A 190 20.86 21.96 1.18
N ARG A 191 20.47 23.00 0.42
CA ARG A 191 21.20 24.26 0.30
C ARG A 191 20.21 25.39 0.14
N ASP A 192 20.45 26.49 0.84
CA ASP A 192 19.58 27.67 0.91
C ASP A 192 18.11 27.33 1.22
N ARG A 193 17.89 26.55 2.28
CA ARG A 193 16.57 26.01 2.61
C ARG A 193 16.22 26.13 4.09
N ILE A 194 14.99 26.51 4.38
CA ILE A 194 14.38 26.28 5.70
C ILE A 194 14.14 24.78 5.84
N MET A 195 14.65 24.21 6.93
CA MET A 195 14.70 22.78 7.18
C MET A 195 13.63 22.37 8.19
N PHE A 196 12.81 21.40 7.80
CA PHE A 196 11.78 20.76 8.62
C PHE A 196 12.18 19.29 8.84
N PRO A 197 12.63 18.91 10.05
CA PRO A 197 12.94 17.52 10.36
C PRO A 197 11.68 16.66 10.32
N ILE A 198 11.75 15.52 9.62
CA ILE A 198 10.69 14.53 9.58
C ILE A 198 11.00 13.48 10.65
N MET A 199 10.01 13.19 11.50
CA MET A 199 10.17 12.30 12.65
C MET A 199 9.41 10.99 12.45
N ASP A 200 9.94 9.90 13.01
CA ASP A 200 9.19 8.65 13.16
C ASP A 200 8.13 8.76 14.26
N SER A 201 7.33 7.70 14.44
CA SER A 201 6.29 7.62 15.47
C SER A 201 6.81 7.87 16.90
N SER A 202 8.10 7.68 17.15
CA SER A 202 8.76 7.84 18.45
C SER A 202 9.41 9.23 18.62
N GLY A 203 9.34 10.09 17.60
CA GLY A 203 9.92 11.43 17.63
C GLY A 203 11.41 11.48 17.24
N ARG A 204 11.98 10.40 16.69
CA ARG A 204 13.37 10.41 16.19
C ARG A 204 13.42 10.93 14.76
N VAL A 205 14.43 11.72 14.44
CA VAL A 205 14.59 12.27 13.08
C VAL A 205 14.96 11.15 12.11
N ILE A 206 14.18 11.02 11.04
CA ILE A 206 14.39 10.02 9.98
C ILE A 206 14.74 10.64 8.63
N GLY A 207 14.45 11.93 8.44
CA GLY A 207 14.76 12.66 7.22
C GLY A 207 14.40 14.13 7.35
N PHE A 208 14.38 14.85 6.23
CA PHE A 208 14.09 16.27 6.19
C PHE A 208 13.23 16.65 4.98
N SER A 209 12.48 17.74 5.14
CA SER A 209 11.96 18.54 4.04
C SER A 209 12.58 19.94 4.08
N GLY A 210 13.06 20.41 2.93
CA GLY A 210 13.72 21.71 2.79
C GLY A 210 12.96 22.65 1.86
N ARG A 211 12.42 23.75 2.39
CA ARG A 211 11.79 24.83 1.60
C ARG A 211 12.85 25.83 1.14
N VAL A 212 12.94 26.10 -0.16
CA VAL A 212 13.87 27.12 -0.68
C VAL A 212 13.57 28.50 -0.07
N LEU A 213 14.62 29.20 0.38
CA LEU A 213 14.50 30.54 0.95
C LEU A 213 14.40 31.60 -0.15
N SER A 214 15.29 31.55 -1.15
CA SER A 214 15.30 32.47 -2.28
C SER A 214 14.16 32.19 -3.28
N LYS A 215 13.45 33.24 -3.69
CA LYS A 215 12.33 33.17 -4.64
C LYS A 215 12.76 33.09 -6.11
N ASP A 216 13.97 33.52 -6.43
CA ASP A 216 14.47 33.64 -7.81
C ASP A 216 15.31 32.42 -8.26
N SER A 217 15.19 31.31 -7.54
CA SER A 217 15.87 30.06 -7.89
C SER A 217 15.01 29.21 -8.83
N GLU A 218 15.61 28.68 -9.89
CA GLU A 218 14.99 27.61 -10.70
C GLU A 218 14.85 26.28 -9.92
N ALA A 219 15.37 26.21 -8.69
CA ALA A 219 15.30 25.01 -7.87
C ALA A 219 13.86 24.73 -7.37
N PRO A 220 13.51 23.44 -7.14
CA PRO A 220 12.21 23.07 -6.62
C PRO A 220 11.88 23.76 -5.29
N LYS A 221 10.61 24.19 -5.17
CA LYS A 221 10.05 24.86 -3.99
C LYS A 221 10.34 24.08 -2.70
N TYR A 222 10.12 22.78 -2.72
CA TYR A 222 10.45 21.84 -1.65
C TYR A 222 11.34 20.72 -2.17
N VAL A 223 12.23 20.24 -1.32
CA VAL A 223 13.04 19.03 -1.56
C VAL A 223 12.94 18.17 -0.30
N ASN A 224 12.56 16.91 -0.45
CA ASN A 224 12.61 15.95 0.65
C ASN A 224 13.88 15.12 0.58
N SER A 225 14.24 14.51 1.71
CA SER A 225 15.21 13.42 1.75
C SER A 225 14.88 12.35 0.68
N PRO A 226 15.91 11.73 0.08
CA PRO A 226 15.72 10.54 -0.75
C PRO A 226 15.21 9.37 0.11
N GLU A 227 14.77 8.28 -0.52
CA GLU A 227 14.49 7.03 0.19
C GLU A 227 15.78 6.55 0.91
N THR A 228 15.65 6.17 2.18
CA THR A 228 16.76 5.64 2.99
C THR A 228 16.29 4.48 3.85
N MET A 229 17.19 3.84 4.58
CA MET A 229 16.84 2.81 5.57
C MET A 229 15.88 3.33 6.66
N LEU A 230 15.91 4.63 6.95
CA LEU A 230 15.10 5.25 8.01
C LEU A 230 13.88 5.99 7.48
N PHE A 231 13.90 6.45 6.23
CA PHE A 231 12.86 7.28 5.65
C PHE A 231 12.26 6.65 4.40
N ASN A 232 10.96 6.33 4.50
CA ASN A 232 10.13 5.89 3.40
C ASN A 232 8.97 6.89 3.21
N LYS A 233 8.88 7.51 2.02
CA LYS A 233 7.86 8.53 1.74
C LYS A 233 6.43 8.01 1.72
N SER A 234 6.26 6.71 1.53
CA SER A 234 4.94 6.06 1.53
C SER A 234 4.45 5.72 2.94
N GLU A 235 5.33 5.80 3.95
CA GLU A 235 4.99 5.47 5.35
C GLU A 235 5.09 6.70 6.29
N ALA A 236 5.85 7.74 5.90
CA ALA A 236 6.14 8.89 6.76
C ALA A 236 5.12 10.03 6.60
N LEU A 237 4.43 10.37 7.68
CA LEU A 237 3.58 11.56 7.80
C LEU A 237 4.26 12.63 8.66
N TYR A 238 4.48 13.82 8.09
CA TYR A 238 5.05 14.94 8.83
C TYR A 238 4.08 15.39 9.94
N GLY A 239 4.63 15.55 11.15
CA GLY A 239 3.88 15.92 12.35
C GLY A 239 3.15 14.77 13.03
N TYR A 240 3.23 13.53 12.51
CA TYR A 240 2.54 12.39 13.11
C TYR A 240 2.94 12.17 14.58
N ASP A 241 4.23 12.23 14.91
CA ASP A 241 4.76 12.10 16.28
C ASP A 241 4.05 13.04 17.27
N LYS A 242 3.75 14.28 16.83
CA LYS A 242 3.08 15.31 17.62
C LYS A 242 1.56 15.19 17.55
N ALA A 243 1.03 14.66 16.46
CA ALA A 243 -0.39 14.61 16.18
C ALA A 243 -1.14 13.51 16.94
N LYS A 244 -0.47 12.41 17.32
CA LYS A 244 -1.12 11.22 17.90
C LYS A 244 -2.12 11.53 19.02
N HIS A 245 -1.67 12.30 20.02
CA HIS A 245 -2.52 12.66 21.15
C HIS A 245 -3.69 13.59 20.73
N GLY A 246 -3.44 14.52 19.81
CA GLY A 246 -4.48 15.40 19.28
C GLY A 246 -5.54 14.62 18.50
N ILE A 247 -5.12 13.67 17.65
CA ILE A 247 -6.03 12.82 16.86
C ILE A 247 -6.94 12.03 17.79
N HIS A 248 -6.37 11.36 18.79
CA HIS A 248 -7.15 10.60 19.77
C HIS A 248 -8.09 11.49 20.59
N LYS A 249 -7.64 12.69 21.00
CA LYS A 249 -8.44 13.60 21.83
C LYS A 249 -9.60 14.24 21.07
N LEU A 250 -9.36 14.63 19.82
CA LEU A 250 -10.36 15.29 18.98
C LEU A 250 -11.20 14.29 18.18
N ASP A 251 -10.79 13.02 18.15
CA ASP A 251 -11.37 11.94 17.36
C ASP A 251 -11.49 12.28 15.87
N PHE A 252 -10.42 12.85 15.30
CA PHE A 252 -10.20 12.90 13.86
C PHE A 252 -8.76 13.29 13.52
N SER A 253 -8.30 12.91 12.33
CA SER A 253 -7.04 13.42 11.75
C SER A 253 -7.32 14.57 10.78
N LEU A 254 -6.55 15.65 10.88
CA LEU A 254 -6.57 16.74 9.90
C LEU A 254 -5.41 16.55 8.92
N ILE A 255 -5.70 16.34 7.64
CA ILE A 255 -4.67 16.16 6.60
C ILE A 255 -4.57 17.45 5.79
N VAL A 256 -3.35 18.01 5.75
CA VAL A 256 -3.00 19.22 5.00
C VAL A 256 -1.84 18.93 4.05
N GLU A 257 -1.49 19.88 3.18
CA GLU A 257 -0.53 19.64 2.09
C GLU A 257 0.93 19.63 2.54
N GLY A 258 1.34 20.67 3.28
CA GLY A 258 2.75 20.99 3.50
C GLY A 258 3.15 21.14 4.96
N GLN A 259 4.45 21.34 5.17
CA GLN A 259 5.02 21.47 6.51
C GLN A 259 4.55 22.75 7.21
N PHE A 260 4.46 23.87 6.49
CA PHE A 260 3.93 25.11 7.06
C PHE A 260 2.48 24.95 7.52
N ASP A 261 1.64 24.28 6.73
CA ASP A 261 0.24 24.05 7.08
C ASP A 261 0.11 23.25 8.37
N VAL A 262 0.92 22.21 8.54
CA VAL A 262 0.95 21.42 9.78
C VAL A 262 1.43 22.28 10.95
N VAL A 263 2.57 22.94 10.80
CA VAL A 263 3.18 23.74 11.88
C VAL A 263 2.22 24.83 12.36
N LEU A 264 1.62 25.58 11.43
CA LEU A 264 0.70 26.67 11.75
C LEU A 264 -0.67 26.16 12.20
N SER A 265 -1.17 25.02 11.69
CA SER A 265 -2.37 24.38 12.23
C SER A 265 -2.20 23.99 13.70
N HIS A 266 -1.04 23.44 14.07
CA HIS A 266 -0.73 23.13 15.47
C HIS A 266 -0.60 24.40 16.33
N GLN A 267 -0.03 25.48 15.78
CA GLN A 267 0.03 26.80 16.43
C GLN A 267 -1.39 27.36 16.67
N ALA A 268 -2.34 27.14 15.75
CA ALA A 268 -3.74 27.51 15.87
C ALA A 268 -4.58 26.60 16.81
N GLY A 269 -3.98 25.51 17.31
CA GLY A 269 -4.61 24.59 18.26
C GLY A 269 -5.06 23.25 17.66
N TYR A 270 -4.98 23.06 16.35
CA TYR A 270 -5.22 21.77 15.68
C TYR A 270 -3.99 20.87 15.79
N LYS A 271 -3.75 20.39 17.02
CA LYS A 271 -2.66 19.46 17.35
C LYS A 271 -2.86 18.05 16.78
N ASN A 272 -3.80 17.86 15.87
CA ASN A 272 -4.12 16.63 15.15
C ASN A 272 -3.81 16.72 13.65
N ALA A 273 -3.12 17.78 13.21
CA ALA A 273 -2.75 17.98 11.81
C ALA A 273 -1.50 17.16 11.40
N VAL A 274 -1.53 16.60 10.19
CA VAL A 274 -0.43 15.85 9.56
C VAL A 274 -0.34 16.18 8.06
N ALA A 275 0.82 15.91 7.44
CA ALA A 275 1.01 16.08 6.00
C ALA A 275 1.82 14.95 5.35
N VAL A 276 1.43 14.58 4.13
CA VAL A 276 2.16 13.62 3.27
C VAL A 276 3.44 14.21 2.66
N SER A 277 3.71 15.51 2.86
CA SER A 277 4.97 16.15 2.49
C SER A 277 5.32 16.04 1.00
N GLY A 278 4.38 16.32 0.10
CA GLY A 278 4.65 16.34 -1.35
C GLY A 278 4.67 14.97 -2.02
N THR A 279 4.09 13.94 -1.40
CA THR A 279 3.75 12.66 -2.04
C THR A 279 2.23 12.45 -2.06
N ALA A 280 1.78 11.47 -2.84
CA ALA A 280 0.38 11.05 -2.79
C ALA A 280 0.08 10.34 -1.47
N LEU A 281 -1.15 10.49 -0.97
CA LEU A 281 -1.63 9.71 0.16
C LEU A 281 -1.63 8.21 -0.20
N THR A 282 -1.11 7.37 0.69
CA THR A 282 -0.91 5.93 0.48
C THR A 282 -1.79 5.11 1.43
N PRO A 283 -2.05 3.83 1.13
CA PRO A 283 -2.73 2.92 2.07
C PRO A 283 -2.06 2.83 3.45
N GLU A 284 -0.73 2.90 3.50
CA GLU A 284 0.06 2.83 4.73
C GLU A 284 -0.18 4.07 5.61
N HIS A 285 -0.21 5.27 5.00
CA HIS A 285 -0.59 6.50 5.71
C HIS A 285 -2.00 6.39 6.29
N VAL A 286 -2.95 5.86 5.51
CA VAL A 286 -4.34 5.68 5.97
C VAL A 286 -4.40 4.70 7.14
N SER A 287 -3.72 3.56 7.05
CA SER A 287 -3.64 2.57 8.14
C SER A 287 -3.01 3.15 9.41
N LEU A 288 -2.00 4.02 9.26
CA LEU A 288 -1.38 4.71 10.39
C LEU A 288 -2.35 5.64 11.13
N LEU A 289 -3.13 6.42 10.40
CA LEU A 289 -4.12 7.34 10.98
C LEU A 289 -5.35 6.61 11.53
N GLN A 290 -5.80 5.55 10.83
CA GLN A 290 -6.98 4.77 11.20
C GLN A 290 -6.84 4.08 12.56
N ARG A 291 -5.61 3.76 12.98
CA ARG A 291 -5.30 3.26 14.33
C ARG A 291 -5.73 4.21 15.45
N LEU A 292 -5.82 5.51 15.16
CA LEU A 292 -6.09 6.56 16.14
C LEU A 292 -7.52 7.10 16.05
N SER A 293 -8.08 7.15 14.84
CA SER A 293 -9.47 7.55 14.61
C SER A 293 -9.95 7.10 13.22
N ASN A 294 -11.24 6.78 13.10
CA ASN A 294 -11.89 6.50 11.82
C ASN A 294 -12.42 7.76 11.13
N ARG A 295 -12.09 8.96 11.63
CA ARG A 295 -12.60 10.22 11.10
C ARG A 295 -11.45 11.06 10.56
N VAL A 296 -11.63 11.61 9.37
CA VAL A 296 -10.59 12.39 8.68
C VAL A 296 -11.20 13.64 8.08
N VAL A 297 -10.51 14.76 8.25
CA VAL A 297 -10.80 16.02 7.55
C VAL A 297 -9.63 16.33 6.61
N LEU A 298 -9.93 16.49 5.32
CA LEU A 298 -8.98 16.98 4.34
C LEU A 298 -9.10 18.51 4.23
N ALA A 299 -7.98 19.20 4.38
CA ALA A 299 -7.86 20.65 4.15
C ALA A 299 -6.74 20.86 3.13
N LEU A 300 -7.07 20.63 1.85
CA LEU A 300 -6.17 20.69 0.70
C LEU A 300 -6.48 21.93 -0.15
N ASP A 301 -5.58 22.26 -1.07
CA ASP A 301 -5.74 23.38 -1.97
C ASP A 301 -6.99 23.22 -2.86
N ALA A 302 -7.66 24.33 -3.18
CA ALA A 302 -8.90 24.33 -3.96
C ALA A 302 -8.67 24.19 -5.48
N ASP A 303 -7.48 23.81 -5.92
CA ASP A 303 -7.13 23.69 -7.33
C ASP A 303 -7.47 22.29 -7.92
N ARG A 304 -7.20 22.10 -9.22
CA ARG A 304 -7.46 20.81 -9.88
C ARG A 304 -6.65 19.66 -9.28
N ALA A 305 -5.44 19.93 -8.79
CA ALA A 305 -4.59 18.91 -8.19
C ALA A 305 -5.11 18.49 -6.81
N GLY A 306 -5.59 19.45 -6.01
CA GLY A 306 -6.26 19.22 -4.73
C GLY A 306 -7.55 18.41 -4.88
N VAL A 307 -8.41 18.73 -5.86
CA VAL A 307 -9.60 17.91 -6.15
C VAL A 307 -9.23 16.48 -6.52
N ALA A 308 -8.18 16.28 -7.34
CA ALA A 308 -7.69 14.95 -7.68
C ALA A 308 -7.11 14.21 -6.46
N ALA A 309 -6.52 14.92 -5.50
CA ALA A 309 -6.08 14.35 -4.23
C ALA A 309 -7.28 13.92 -3.35
N VAL A 310 -8.34 14.74 -3.27
CA VAL A 310 -9.59 14.40 -2.57
C VAL A 310 -10.20 13.12 -3.12
N LYS A 311 -10.33 13.01 -4.45
CA LYS A 311 -10.89 11.81 -5.10
C LYS A 311 -10.09 10.54 -4.78
N ARG A 312 -8.76 10.61 -4.84
CA ARG A 312 -7.88 9.48 -4.48
C ARG A 312 -8.00 9.12 -2.99
N ALA A 313 -8.07 10.11 -2.12
CA ALA A 313 -8.29 9.87 -0.69
C ALA A 313 -9.66 9.22 -0.43
N ALA A 314 -10.72 9.65 -1.13
CA ALA A 314 -12.04 9.06 -1.04
C ALA A 314 -12.05 7.57 -1.39
N GLU A 315 -11.38 7.18 -2.49
CA GLU A 315 -11.26 5.77 -2.88
C GLU A 315 -10.58 4.93 -1.79
N LEU A 316 -9.49 5.43 -1.21
CA LEU A 316 -8.72 4.72 -0.19
C LEU A 316 -9.43 4.64 1.16
N MET A 317 -10.09 5.72 1.58
CA MET A 317 -10.64 5.89 2.92
C MET A 317 -12.06 5.35 3.05
N LEU A 318 -12.95 5.60 2.08
CA LEU A 318 -14.31 5.08 2.13
C LEU A 318 -14.33 3.54 2.11
N ALA A 319 -13.44 2.93 1.30
CA ALA A 319 -13.26 1.47 1.26
C ALA A 319 -12.79 0.89 2.60
N ARG A 320 -12.22 1.73 3.48
CA ARG A 320 -11.78 1.38 4.84
C ARG A 320 -12.77 1.76 5.93
N GLY A 321 -13.97 2.23 5.57
CA GLY A 321 -14.99 2.65 6.53
C GLY A 321 -14.64 3.95 7.27
N ILE A 322 -13.74 4.76 6.73
CA ILE A 322 -13.37 6.06 7.31
C ILE A 322 -14.42 7.12 6.92
N ASP A 323 -14.91 7.85 7.92
CA ASP A 323 -15.73 9.07 7.75
C ASP A 323 -14.84 10.19 7.22
N LEU A 324 -14.89 10.40 5.91
CA LEU A 324 -14.06 11.38 5.21
C LEU A 324 -14.83 12.68 4.95
N LYS A 325 -14.32 13.76 5.52
CA LYS A 325 -14.79 15.12 5.28
C LYS A 325 -13.77 15.96 4.54
N VAL A 326 -14.25 16.98 3.85
CA VAL A 326 -13.43 17.95 3.12
C VAL A 326 -13.80 19.35 3.60
N ALA A 327 -12.80 20.08 4.09
CA ALA A 327 -12.91 21.49 4.43
C ALA A 327 -12.65 22.34 3.18
N ARG A 328 -13.61 23.18 2.79
CA ARG A 328 -13.42 24.14 1.71
C ARG A 328 -12.76 25.38 2.28
N LEU A 329 -11.49 25.60 1.95
CA LEU A 329 -10.70 26.70 2.51
C LEU A 329 -11.15 28.05 1.94
N HIS A 330 -11.47 28.99 2.82
CA HIS A 330 -11.98 30.30 2.41
C HIS A 330 -10.96 31.09 1.59
N GLY A 331 -11.43 31.75 0.53
CA GLY A 331 -10.59 32.59 -0.33
C GLY A 331 -9.56 31.84 -1.18
N GLY A 332 -9.61 30.50 -1.23
CA GLY A 332 -8.63 29.69 -1.95
C GLY A 332 -7.23 29.73 -1.34
N LYS A 333 -7.12 30.06 -0.06
CA LYS A 333 -5.88 30.11 0.71
C LYS A 333 -5.53 28.72 1.27
N ASP A 334 -4.25 28.50 1.56
CA ASP A 334 -3.79 27.31 2.30
C ASP A 334 -4.02 27.49 3.82
N PRO A 335 -3.99 26.40 4.63
CA PRO A 335 -4.15 26.50 6.07
C PRO A 335 -3.15 27.44 6.75
N ALA A 336 -1.90 27.47 6.25
CA ALA A 336 -0.87 28.38 6.74
C ALA A 336 -1.27 29.86 6.60
N ASP A 337 -1.71 30.26 5.41
CA ASP A 337 -2.11 31.63 5.08
C ASP A 337 -3.38 32.04 5.84
N LEU A 338 -4.33 31.11 6.04
CA LEU A 338 -5.51 31.35 6.88
C LEU A 338 -5.14 31.60 8.34
N VAL A 339 -4.24 30.79 8.90
CA VAL A 339 -3.79 30.95 10.30
C VAL A 339 -3.01 32.24 10.49
N ALA A 340 -2.20 32.64 9.51
CA ALA A 340 -1.45 33.89 9.53
C ALA A 340 -2.37 35.13 9.50
N GLU A 341 -3.53 35.03 8.83
CA GLU A 341 -4.54 36.10 8.82
C GLU A 341 -5.38 36.13 10.10
N ASP A 342 -6.07 35.02 10.41
CA ASP A 342 -6.83 34.83 11.64
C ASP A 342 -7.01 33.32 11.91
N PRO A 343 -6.45 32.78 13.01
CA PRO A 343 -6.59 31.37 13.37
C PRO A 343 -8.04 30.86 13.47
N ASN A 344 -9.04 31.74 13.63
CA ASN A 344 -10.45 31.37 13.66
C ASN A 344 -11.01 31.03 12.27
N LEU A 345 -10.41 31.49 11.19
CA LEU A 345 -10.82 31.14 9.82
C LEU A 345 -10.65 29.64 9.60
N LEU A 346 -9.47 29.09 9.87
CA LEU A 346 -9.23 27.65 9.76
C LEU A 346 -10.22 26.84 10.64
N LYS A 347 -10.54 27.35 11.84
CA LYS A 347 -11.52 26.70 12.73
C LYS A 347 -12.91 26.65 12.14
N LYS A 348 -13.34 27.75 11.51
CA LYS A 348 -14.62 27.84 10.83
C LYS A 348 -14.68 26.82 9.68
N ASP A 349 -13.64 26.75 8.88
CA ASP A 349 -13.57 25.89 7.68
C ASP A 349 -13.62 24.41 8.04
N ILE A 350 -12.90 24.02 9.09
CA ILE A 350 -12.94 22.64 9.61
C ILE A 350 -14.31 22.31 10.21
N LYS A 351 -14.95 23.27 10.88
CA LYS A 351 -16.30 23.08 11.44
C LYS A 351 -17.37 22.92 10.35
N GLU A 352 -17.22 23.64 9.25
CA GLU A 352 -18.12 23.61 8.09
C GLU A 352 -17.78 22.49 7.09
N ALA A 353 -16.76 21.67 7.37
CA ALA A 353 -16.35 20.57 6.50
C ALA A 353 -17.51 19.58 6.27
N THR A 354 -17.77 19.29 5.00
CA THR A 354 -18.85 18.39 4.55
C THR A 354 -18.30 17.01 4.24
N HIS A 355 -19.14 15.98 4.29
CA HIS A 355 -18.74 14.64 3.84
C HIS A 355 -18.28 14.68 2.37
N VAL A 356 -17.32 13.83 2.01
CA VAL A 356 -16.70 13.86 0.67
C VAL A 356 -17.70 13.70 -0.47
N ILE A 357 -18.77 12.91 -0.28
CA ILE A 357 -19.85 12.77 -1.26
C ILE A 357 -20.56 14.13 -1.48
N GLU A 358 -20.92 14.83 -0.41
CA GLU A 358 -21.58 16.14 -0.51
C GLU A 358 -20.65 17.18 -1.14
N PHE A 359 -19.37 17.16 -0.76
CA PHE A 359 -18.35 18.03 -1.37
C PHE A 359 -18.28 17.83 -2.89
N LEU A 360 -18.20 16.59 -3.36
CA LEU A 360 -18.14 16.27 -4.78
C LEU A 360 -19.42 16.66 -5.52
N LEU A 361 -20.59 16.45 -4.92
CA LEU A 361 -21.87 16.88 -5.51
C LEU A 361 -21.91 18.40 -5.72
N ASN A 362 -21.49 19.17 -4.72
CA ASN A 362 -21.44 20.62 -4.80
C ASN A 362 -20.45 21.08 -5.87
N LEU A 363 -19.25 20.49 -5.92
CA LEU A 363 -18.25 20.78 -6.95
C LEU A 363 -18.77 20.51 -8.37
N LEU A 364 -19.37 19.33 -8.60
CA LEU A 364 -19.90 18.96 -9.91
C LEU A 364 -21.04 19.88 -10.34
N LYS A 365 -21.85 20.37 -9.39
CA LYS A 365 -22.93 21.31 -9.68
C LYS A 365 -22.40 22.67 -10.12
N GLU A 366 -21.33 23.16 -9.47
CA GLU A 366 -20.65 24.41 -9.85
C GLU A 366 -20.01 24.29 -11.25
N GLU A 367 -19.39 23.14 -11.57
CA GLU A 367 -18.73 22.91 -12.86
C GLU A 367 -19.68 22.57 -14.01
N SER A 368 -20.93 22.17 -13.73
CA SER A 368 -21.89 21.71 -14.73
C SER A 368 -23.28 22.30 -14.48
N PRO A 369 -23.52 23.53 -14.97
CA PRO A 369 -24.82 24.20 -14.83
C PRO A 369 -25.95 23.46 -15.55
N ASP A 370 -25.63 22.80 -16.66
CA ASP A 370 -26.58 21.96 -17.40
C ASP A 370 -27.01 20.74 -16.57
N GLU A 371 -28.33 20.61 -16.36
CA GLU A 371 -28.89 19.62 -15.45
C GLU A 371 -28.66 18.17 -15.93
N ARG A 372 -28.75 17.93 -17.25
CA ARG A 372 -28.51 16.59 -17.82
C ARG A 372 -27.04 16.19 -17.68
N LYS A 373 -26.11 17.10 -17.99
CA LYS A 373 -24.68 16.85 -17.85
C LYS A 373 -24.29 16.64 -16.38
N PHE A 374 -24.85 17.42 -15.46
CA PHE A 374 -24.66 17.23 -14.03
C PHE A 374 -25.10 15.82 -13.58
N LYS A 375 -26.30 15.39 -13.96
CA LYS A 375 -26.82 14.04 -13.67
C LYS A 375 -25.88 12.94 -14.19
N MET A 376 -25.41 13.06 -15.43
CA MET A 376 -24.46 12.09 -16.00
C MET A 376 -23.13 12.06 -15.24
N ARG A 377 -22.56 13.23 -14.91
CA ARG A 377 -21.31 13.30 -14.15
C ARG A 377 -21.44 12.74 -12.73
N VAL A 378 -22.57 12.94 -12.06
CA VAL A 378 -22.81 12.34 -10.73
C VAL A 378 -22.87 10.81 -10.83
N SER A 379 -23.52 10.28 -11.87
CA SER A 379 -23.53 8.84 -12.15
C SER A 379 -22.11 8.28 -12.32
N ASP A 380 -21.27 8.97 -13.08
CA ASP A 380 -19.94 8.48 -13.44
C ASP A 380 -18.89 8.73 -12.34
N GLU A 381 -18.98 9.85 -11.63
CA GLU A 381 -17.95 10.32 -10.71
C GLU A 381 -18.31 10.16 -9.22
N VAL A 382 -19.58 10.03 -8.84
CA VAL A 382 -20.00 9.98 -7.42
C VAL A 382 -20.57 8.62 -7.01
N LEU A 383 -21.44 8.02 -7.82
CA LEU A 383 -22.04 6.71 -7.50
C LEU A 383 -21.00 5.60 -7.24
N PRO A 384 -19.83 5.54 -7.92
CA PRO A 384 -18.81 4.55 -7.59
C PRO A 384 -18.35 4.57 -6.14
N TYR A 385 -18.43 5.72 -5.45
CA TYR A 385 -18.07 5.83 -4.03
C TYR A 385 -19.09 5.17 -3.10
N LEU A 386 -20.38 5.12 -3.47
CA LEU A 386 -21.41 4.45 -2.65
C LEU A 386 -21.16 2.94 -2.53
N ILE A 387 -20.54 2.34 -3.55
CA ILE A 387 -20.16 0.92 -3.57
C ILE A 387 -19.05 0.64 -2.54
N LEU A 388 -18.20 1.64 -2.25
CA LEU A 388 -17.12 1.52 -1.27
C LEU A 388 -17.61 1.58 0.17
N ILE A 389 -18.77 2.22 0.41
CA ILE A 389 -19.35 2.34 1.74
C ILE A 389 -19.94 0.99 2.17
N GLU A 390 -19.40 0.44 3.27
CA GLU A 390 -19.82 -0.85 3.81
C GLU A 390 -21.17 -0.78 4.54
N SER A 391 -21.42 0.30 5.27
CA SER A 391 -22.68 0.47 6.02
C SER A 391 -23.86 0.67 5.07
N HIS A 392 -24.82 -0.26 5.12
CA HIS A 392 -26.07 -0.15 4.34
C HIS A 392 -26.90 1.08 4.72
N ILE A 393 -26.89 1.46 6.00
CA ILE A 393 -27.61 2.65 6.49
C ILE A 393 -26.98 3.92 5.89
N ASP A 394 -25.65 3.99 5.88
CA ASP A 394 -24.92 5.14 5.37
C ASP A 394 -25.01 5.23 3.83
N ARG A 395 -24.93 4.07 3.17
CA ARG A 395 -25.19 3.94 1.73
C ARG A 395 -26.60 4.42 1.38
N ASP A 396 -27.61 4.07 2.16
CA ASP A 396 -28.99 4.52 1.94
C ASP A 396 -29.14 6.02 2.19
N HIS A 397 -28.53 6.55 3.25
CA HIS A 397 -28.48 7.98 3.53
C HIS A 397 -27.93 8.78 2.34
N PHE A 398 -26.77 8.38 1.82
CA PHE A 398 -26.17 9.08 0.67
C PHE A 398 -26.93 8.86 -0.64
N ALA A 399 -27.59 7.70 -0.84
CA ALA A 399 -28.46 7.49 -1.99
C ALA A 399 -29.64 8.48 -1.97
N ASN A 400 -30.27 8.70 -0.80
CA ASN A 400 -31.33 9.69 -0.64
C ASN A 400 -30.81 11.13 -0.86
N LEU A 401 -29.65 11.47 -0.31
CA LEU A 401 -29.02 12.79 -0.51
C LEU A 401 -28.74 13.05 -2.01
N ILE A 402 -28.18 12.07 -2.72
CA ILE A 402 -27.90 12.19 -4.16
C ILE A 402 -29.20 12.35 -4.94
N ALA A 403 -30.23 11.56 -4.63
CA ALA A 403 -31.52 11.63 -5.30
C ALA A 403 -32.18 13.02 -5.16
N GLU A 404 -32.12 13.59 -3.94
CA GLU A 404 -32.59 14.95 -3.66
C GLU A 404 -31.82 15.98 -4.51
N ARG A 405 -30.48 15.92 -4.51
CA ARG A 405 -29.64 16.84 -5.29
C ARG A 405 -29.84 16.73 -6.80
N LEU A 406 -30.18 15.54 -7.29
CA LEU A 406 -30.48 15.29 -8.70
C LEU A 406 -31.95 15.57 -9.07
N GLY A 407 -32.86 15.71 -8.10
CA GLY A 407 -34.29 15.83 -8.35
C GLY A 407 -34.88 14.57 -9.00
N ILE A 408 -34.43 13.38 -8.58
CA ILE A 408 -34.91 12.08 -9.07
C ILE A 408 -35.35 11.18 -7.91
N ASN A 409 -35.92 10.01 -8.21
CA ASN A 409 -36.29 9.02 -7.20
C ASN A 409 -35.03 8.31 -6.66
N ALA A 410 -34.95 8.14 -5.34
CA ALA A 410 -33.88 7.39 -4.67
C ALA A 410 -33.77 5.93 -5.15
N GLU A 411 -34.88 5.30 -5.53
CA GLU A 411 -34.86 3.96 -6.14
C GLU A 411 -34.07 3.92 -7.46
N SER A 412 -34.11 4.99 -8.26
CA SER A 412 -33.32 5.07 -9.49
C SER A 412 -31.82 5.08 -9.18
N VAL A 413 -31.41 5.82 -8.15
CA VAL A 413 -30.02 5.84 -7.67
C VAL A 413 -29.59 4.46 -7.16
N ARG A 414 -30.44 3.80 -6.36
CA ARG A 414 -30.16 2.45 -5.82
C ARG A 414 -29.96 1.42 -6.94
N LEU A 415 -30.79 1.46 -7.98
CA LEU A 415 -30.68 0.57 -9.14
C LEU A 415 -29.37 0.78 -9.90
N ASP A 416 -28.96 2.03 -10.12
CA ASP A 416 -27.68 2.33 -10.80
C ASP A 416 -26.48 1.89 -9.97
N VAL A 417 -26.51 2.08 -8.64
CA VAL A 417 -25.47 1.57 -7.73
C VAL A 417 -25.38 0.04 -7.79
N ALA A 418 -26.51 -0.67 -7.76
CA ALA A 418 -26.54 -2.14 -7.86
C ALA A 418 -25.99 -2.65 -9.21
N ARG A 419 -26.28 -1.93 -10.31
CA ARG A 419 -25.72 -2.24 -11.63
C ARG A 419 -24.21 -2.07 -11.65
N LEU A 420 -23.70 -0.98 -11.07
CA LEU A 420 -22.25 -0.73 -10.96
C LEU A 420 -21.55 -1.76 -10.09
N GLU A 421 -22.15 -2.17 -8.97
CA GLU A 421 -21.62 -3.22 -8.08
C GLU A 421 -21.49 -4.54 -8.83
N THR A 422 -22.52 -4.94 -9.58
CA THR A 422 -22.51 -6.15 -10.43
C THR A 422 -21.41 -6.11 -11.49
N ASN A 423 -21.25 -4.96 -12.18
CA ASN A 423 -20.20 -4.81 -13.20
C ASN A 423 -18.81 -4.93 -12.60
N ARG A 424 -18.58 -4.30 -11.44
CA ARG A 424 -17.30 -4.34 -10.74
C ARG A 424 -16.95 -5.73 -10.22
N GLU A 425 -17.93 -6.50 -9.76
CA GLU A 425 -17.73 -7.89 -9.37
C GLU A 425 -17.31 -8.77 -10.57
N ASN A 426 -17.93 -8.56 -11.73
CA ASN A 426 -17.58 -9.28 -12.95
C ASN A 426 -16.16 -8.94 -13.46
N GLU A 427 -15.74 -7.68 -13.34
CA GLU A 427 -14.36 -7.26 -13.67
C GLU A 427 -13.34 -7.89 -12.72
N ARG A 428 -13.58 -7.82 -11.40
CA ARG A 428 -12.70 -8.45 -10.39
C ARG A 428 -12.60 -9.96 -10.54
N ALA A 429 -13.67 -10.62 -10.99
CA ALA A 429 -13.61 -12.04 -11.29
C ALA A 429 -12.60 -12.31 -12.42
N LYS A 430 -12.69 -11.56 -13.53
CA LYS A 430 -11.77 -11.70 -14.69
C LYS A 430 -10.32 -11.40 -14.35
N ASP A 431 -10.06 -10.40 -13.52
CA ASP A 431 -8.68 -10.05 -13.12
C ASP A 431 -8.07 -11.14 -12.23
N ARG A 432 -8.85 -11.74 -11.32
CA ARG A 432 -8.37 -12.84 -10.47
C ARG A 432 -8.03 -14.11 -11.24
N VAL A 433 -8.78 -14.40 -12.30
CA VAL A 433 -8.42 -15.48 -13.24
C VAL A 433 -7.03 -15.23 -13.84
N ARG A 434 -6.78 -14.01 -14.33
CA ARG A 434 -5.50 -13.63 -14.93
C ARG A 434 -4.34 -13.64 -13.93
N GLU A 435 -4.57 -13.21 -12.70
CA GLU A 435 -3.55 -13.25 -11.65
C GLU A 435 -3.17 -14.68 -11.27
N ALA A 436 -4.15 -15.56 -11.10
CA ALA A 436 -3.89 -16.98 -10.86
C ALA A 436 -3.06 -17.60 -12.00
N GLU A 437 -3.32 -17.21 -13.25
CA GLU A 437 -2.54 -17.64 -14.41
C GLU A 437 -1.08 -17.16 -14.37
N GLN A 438 -0.87 -15.88 -14.11
CA GLN A 438 0.49 -15.30 -14.07
C GLN A 438 1.31 -15.81 -12.90
N VAL A 439 0.68 -16.15 -11.77
CA VAL A 439 1.38 -16.71 -10.60
C VAL A 439 1.88 -18.12 -10.91
N VAL A 440 1.10 -18.96 -11.59
CA VAL A 440 1.54 -20.29 -12.02
C VAL A 440 2.78 -20.18 -12.94
N GLU A 441 2.77 -19.24 -13.88
CA GLU A 441 3.93 -18.98 -14.75
C GLU A 441 5.17 -18.48 -13.98
N LYS A 442 4.99 -17.70 -12.92
CA LYS A 442 6.10 -17.24 -12.06
C LYS A 442 6.65 -18.34 -11.16
N ILE A 443 5.80 -19.26 -10.69
CA ILE A 443 6.21 -20.39 -9.85
C ILE A 443 7.03 -21.39 -10.67
N MET A 444 6.67 -21.58 -11.95
CA MET A 444 7.36 -22.48 -12.88
C MET A 444 7.85 -21.74 -14.15
N PRO A 445 8.86 -20.85 -14.02
CA PRO A 445 9.25 -19.94 -15.11
C PRO A 445 9.99 -20.61 -16.27
N THR A 446 10.56 -21.79 -16.05
CA THR A 446 11.23 -22.60 -17.08
C THR A 446 10.32 -23.65 -17.71
N SER A 447 9.09 -23.77 -17.21
CA SER A 447 8.14 -24.79 -17.67
C SER A 447 7.40 -24.37 -18.92
N SER A 448 7.07 -25.35 -19.75
CA SER A 448 6.27 -25.10 -20.95
C SER A 448 4.85 -24.68 -20.57
N ARG A 449 4.15 -23.96 -21.46
CA ARG A 449 2.73 -23.61 -21.25
C ARG A 449 1.87 -24.86 -20.98
N LYS A 450 2.20 -26.01 -21.59
CA LYS A 450 1.55 -27.30 -21.35
C LYS A 450 1.73 -27.75 -19.89
N GLU A 451 2.95 -27.73 -19.37
CA GLU A 451 3.26 -28.09 -17.98
C GLU A 451 2.55 -27.18 -16.97
N ASN A 452 2.46 -25.89 -17.25
CA ASN A 452 1.78 -24.93 -16.38
C ASN A 452 0.27 -25.22 -16.29
N VAL A 453 -0.39 -25.46 -17.43
CA VAL A 453 -1.82 -25.81 -17.48
C VAL A 453 -2.08 -27.17 -16.84
N LEU A 454 -1.20 -28.13 -17.07
CA LEU A 454 -1.26 -29.48 -16.52
C LEU A 454 -1.13 -29.46 -14.98
N ALA A 455 -0.17 -28.70 -14.43
CA ALA A 455 -0.01 -28.54 -12.98
C ALA A 455 -1.19 -27.79 -12.35
N PHE A 456 -1.73 -26.75 -13.01
CA PHE A 456 -2.92 -26.04 -12.54
C PHE A 456 -4.10 -27.00 -12.40
N LEU A 457 -4.43 -27.75 -13.46
CA LEU A 457 -5.58 -28.65 -13.47
C LEU A 457 -5.39 -29.82 -12.50
N ALA A 458 -4.16 -30.30 -12.36
CA ALA A 458 -3.83 -31.33 -11.40
C ALA A 458 -4.03 -30.83 -9.95
N VAL A 459 -3.59 -29.63 -9.59
CA VAL A 459 -3.74 -29.12 -8.22
C VAL A 459 -5.18 -28.67 -7.93
N ILE A 460 -5.85 -28.00 -8.88
CA ILE A 460 -7.20 -27.48 -8.66
C ILE A 460 -8.21 -28.61 -8.44
N GLU A 461 -8.03 -29.78 -9.07
CA GLU A 461 -8.90 -30.94 -8.91
C GLU A 461 -9.09 -31.36 -7.45
N GLU A 462 -8.01 -31.37 -6.65
CA GLU A 462 -8.04 -31.74 -5.24
C GLU A 462 -8.74 -30.69 -4.35
N LEU A 463 -8.89 -29.47 -4.86
CA LEU A 463 -9.51 -28.34 -4.15
C LEU A 463 -10.99 -28.12 -4.53
N LEU A 464 -11.48 -28.78 -5.57
CA LEU A 464 -12.87 -28.66 -6.01
C LEU A 464 -13.81 -29.50 -5.14
N GLU A 465 -15.09 -29.14 -5.15
CA GLU A 465 -16.16 -29.99 -4.61
C GLU A 465 -16.12 -31.38 -5.29
N PRO A 466 -16.41 -32.48 -4.57
CA PRO A 466 -16.20 -33.84 -5.09
C PRO A 466 -16.82 -34.12 -6.48
N SER A 467 -17.99 -33.55 -6.76
CA SER A 467 -18.65 -33.70 -8.07
C SER A 467 -17.94 -32.97 -9.21
N GLU A 468 -17.38 -31.79 -8.94
CA GLU A 468 -16.63 -31.00 -9.93
C GLU A 468 -15.22 -31.57 -10.12
N GLY A 469 -14.56 -31.98 -9.03
CA GLY A 469 -13.27 -32.68 -9.07
C GLY A 469 -13.33 -33.97 -9.89
N GLN A 470 -14.37 -34.80 -9.69
CA GLN A 470 -14.58 -36.01 -10.48
C GLN A 470 -14.77 -35.70 -11.97
N MET A 471 -15.61 -34.72 -12.31
CA MET A 471 -15.86 -34.33 -13.70
C MET A 471 -14.60 -33.80 -14.40
N LEU A 472 -13.79 -33.00 -13.68
CA LEU A 472 -12.49 -32.55 -14.17
C LEU A 472 -11.55 -33.74 -14.36
N SER A 473 -11.44 -34.65 -13.38
CA SER A 473 -10.54 -35.81 -13.43
C SER A 473 -10.86 -36.73 -14.61
N GLU A 474 -12.14 -37.03 -14.86
CA GLU A 474 -12.56 -37.87 -15.99
C GLU A 474 -12.10 -37.30 -17.33
N ARG A 475 -12.36 -36.01 -17.57
CA ARG A 475 -11.96 -35.31 -18.81
C ARG A 475 -10.46 -35.11 -18.92
N PHE A 476 -9.77 -34.93 -17.79
CA PHE A 476 -8.32 -34.80 -17.75
C PHE A 476 -7.65 -36.10 -18.18
N ILE A 477 -8.10 -37.24 -17.66
CA ILE A 477 -7.57 -38.57 -18.00
C ILE A 477 -7.76 -38.88 -19.49
N GLU A 478 -8.89 -38.49 -20.09
CA GLU A 478 -9.14 -38.65 -21.53
C GLU A 478 -8.11 -37.91 -22.41
N ILE A 479 -7.56 -36.79 -21.93
CA ILE A 479 -6.61 -35.94 -22.68
C ILE A 479 -5.16 -36.36 -22.42
N VAL A 480 -4.82 -36.62 -21.15
CA VAL A 480 -3.43 -36.76 -20.68
C VAL A 480 -3.00 -38.22 -20.59
N GLU A 481 -3.95 -39.16 -20.54
CA GLU A 481 -3.71 -40.59 -20.30
C GLU A 481 -3.02 -40.87 -18.94
N GLN A 482 -3.03 -39.89 -18.03
CA GLN A 482 -2.54 -39.97 -16.65
C GLN A 482 -3.56 -39.31 -15.71
N THR A 483 -3.55 -39.70 -14.44
CA THR A 483 -4.41 -39.12 -13.41
C THR A 483 -3.86 -37.78 -12.91
N PRO A 484 -4.73 -36.86 -12.46
CA PRO A 484 -4.31 -35.64 -11.76
C PRO A 484 -3.36 -35.91 -10.59
N ALA A 485 -3.58 -37.00 -9.84
CA ALA A 485 -2.74 -37.40 -8.71
C ALA A 485 -1.30 -37.74 -9.13
N GLU A 486 -1.12 -38.51 -10.22
CA GLU A 486 0.20 -38.84 -10.77
C GLU A 486 0.96 -37.57 -11.18
N ILE A 487 0.26 -36.61 -11.82
CA ILE A 487 0.87 -35.31 -12.15
C ILE A 487 1.30 -34.57 -10.90
N ARG A 488 0.46 -34.52 -9.84
CA ARG A 488 0.79 -33.85 -8.58
C ARG A 488 2.02 -34.45 -7.89
N GLU A 489 2.32 -35.73 -8.09
CA GLU A 489 3.52 -36.38 -7.54
C GLU A 489 4.81 -36.02 -8.28
N THR A 490 4.72 -35.63 -9.55
CA THR A 490 5.88 -35.16 -10.33
C THR A 490 6.33 -33.74 -9.96
N LEU A 491 5.48 -32.96 -9.27
CA LEU A 491 5.78 -31.59 -8.85
C LEU A 491 6.68 -31.56 -7.61
N SER A 492 7.62 -30.62 -7.57
CA SER A 492 8.42 -30.39 -6.36
C SER A 492 7.54 -29.91 -5.19
N ASN A 493 7.90 -30.28 -3.95
CA ASN A 493 7.13 -29.90 -2.74
C ASN A 493 6.91 -28.38 -2.61
N ASN A 494 7.88 -27.57 -3.04
CA ASN A 494 7.78 -26.11 -3.00
C ASN A 494 6.72 -25.60 -4.00
N VAL A 495 6.80 -26.05 -5.26
CA VAL A 495 5.86 -25.70 -6.33
C VAL A 495 4.43 -26.15 -5.97
N LYS A 496 4.29 -27.39 -5.50
CA LYS A 496 3.00 -27.95 -5.07
C LYS A 496 2.39 -27.09 -3.96
N SER A 497 3.14 -26.79 -2.90
CA SER A 497 2.64 -25.98 -1.78
C SER A 497 2.21 -24.56 -2.20
N GLN A 498 2.99 -23.92 -3.07
CA GLN A 498 2.67 -22.57 -3.58
C GLN A 498 1.44 -22.58 -4.48
N LEU A 499 1.29 -23.59 -5.34
CA LEU A 499 0.11 -23.76 -6.19
C LEU A 499 -1.14 -24.06 -5.37
N PHE A 500 -1.07 -24.97 -4.39
CA PHE A 500 -2.20 -25.27 -3.51
C PHE A 500 -2.69 -24.01 -2.80
N PHE A 501 -1.77 -23.26 -2.20
CA PHE A 501 -2.11 -22.03 -1.51
C PHE A 501 -2.78 -21.00 -2.44
N THR A 502 -2.21 -20.81 -3.63
CA THR A 502 -2.72 -19.83 -4.62
C THR A 502 -4.11 -20.22 -5.12
N LEU A 503 -4.30 -21.50 -5.47
CA LEU A 503 -5.55 -22.00 -6.04
C LEU A 503 -6.65 -22.13 -5.00
N GLU A 504 -6.31 -22.46 -3.75
CA GLU A 504 -7.25 -22.47 -2.63
C GLU A 504 -7.79 -21.05 -2.35
N SER A 505 -6.90 -20.04 -2.38
CA SER A 505 -7.30 -18.63 -2.29
C SER A 505 -8.24 -18.25 -3.44
N TYR A 506 -7.86 -18.58 -4.68
CA TYR A 506 -8.65 -18.31 -5.89
C TYR A 506 -10.05 -18.95 -5.83
N ILE A 507 -10.17 -20.22 -5.43
CA ILE A 507 -11.46 -20.90 -5.30
C ILE A 507 -12.31 -20.26 -4.21
N SER A 508 -11.71 -19.95 -3.05
CA SER A 508 -12.45 -19.36 -1.92
C SER A 508 -13.03 -17.97 -2.23
N GLU A 509 -12.41 -17.25 -3.16
CA GLU A 509 -12.74 -15.88 -3.52
C GLU A 509 -13.61 -15.75 -4.79
N SER A 510 -13.77 -16.85 -5.53
CA SER A 510 -14.45 -16.88 -6.82
C SER A 510 -15.82 -17.56 -6.69
N ARG A 511 -16.79 -17.10 -7.48
CA ARG A 511 -18.07 -17.83 -7.58
C ARG A 511 -17.81 -19.18 -8.26
N GLN A 512 -18.48 -20.24 -7.78
CA GLN A 512 -18.32 -21.60 -8.31
C GLN A 512 -18.44 -21.68 -9.84
N ARG A 513 -19.35 -20.89 -10.43
CA ARG A 513 -19.51 -20.80 -11.89
C ARG A 513 -18.24 -20.30 -12.61
N VAL A 514 -17.54 -19.31 -12.04
CA VAL A 514 -16.31 -18.74 -12.63
C VAL A 514 -15.18 -19.77 -12.56
N VAL A 515 -15.03 -20.43 -11.41
CA VAL A 515 -14.07 -21.52 -11.21
C VAL A 515 -14.29 -22.63 -12.24
N ARG A 516 -15.57 -22.95 -12.50
CA ARG A 516 -15.95 -23.94 -13.51
C ARG A 516 -15.59 -23.54 -14.93
N GLU A 517 -15.99 -22.33 -15.34
CA GLU A 517 -15.65 -21.79 -16.67
C GLU A 517 -14.13 -21.80 -16.90
N ASP A 518 -13.33 -21.55 -15.86
CA ASP A 518 -11.88 -21.55 -15.93
C ASP A 518 -11.25 -22.94 -16.11
N TRP A 519 -11.63 -23.93 -15.28
CA TRP A 519 -11.06 -25.27 -15.44
C TRP A 519 -11.53 -25.93 -16.75
N GLU A 520 -12.75 -25.64 -17.21
CA GLU A 520 -13.25 -26.08 -18.52
C GLU A 520 -12.46 -25.46 -19.67
N HIS A 521 -12.18 -24.15 -19.61
CA HIS A 521 -11.36 -23.46 -20.59
C HIS A 521 -9.91 -23.98 -20.60
N LYS A 522 -9.34 -24.28 -19.44
CA LYS A 522 -7.99 -24.85 -19.34
C LYS A 522 -7.92 -26.29 -19.85
N LEU A 523 -8.94 -27.11 -19.63
CA LEU A 523 -9.03 -28.42 -20.26
C LEU A 523 -9.05 -28.31 -21.79
N MET A 524 -9.77 -27.32 -22.33
CA MET A 524 -9.80 -27.07 -23.77
C MET A 524 -8.42 -26.68 -24.31
N GLN A 525 -7.71 -25.79 -23.60
CA GLN A 525 -6.31 -25.44 -23.94
C GLN A 525 -5.39 -26.66 -23.86
N LEU A 526 -5.52 -27.48 -22.82
CA LEU A 526 -4.70 -28.68 -22.63
C LEU A 526 -4.94 -29.68 -23.77
N ASN A 527 -6.20 -29.91 -24.14
CA ASN A 527 -6.57 -30.76 -25.27
C ASN A 527 -5.97 -30.26 -26.59
N GLU A 528 -5.98 -28.95 -26.84
CA GLU A 528 -5.38 -28.35 -28.03
C GLU A 528 -3.86 -28.61 -28.09
N LEU A 529 -3.16 -28.43 -26.96
CA LEU A 529 -1.72 -28.64 -26.85
C LEU A 529 -1.33 -30.11 -27.08
N PHE A 530 -2.01 -31.05 -26.41
CA PHE A 530 -1.78 -32.50 -26.58
C PHE A 530 -2.13 -32.96 -28.01
N THR A 531 -3.20 -32.44 -28.59
CA THR A 531 -3.59 -32.77 -29.98
C THR A 531 -2.53 -32.30 -30.98
N LYS A 532 -1.97 -31.09 -30.80
CA LYS A 532 -0.89 -30.57 -31.65
C LYS A 532 0.39 -31.40 -31.56
N GLU A 533 0.75 -31.84 -30.35
CA GLU A 533 1.92 -32.70 -30.13
C GLU A 533 1.73 -34.08 -30.75
N LYS A 534 0.56 -34.70 -30.58
CA LYS A 534 0.22 -35.97 -31.22
C LYS A 534 0.28 -35.86 -32.74
N ILE A 535 -0.21 -34.76 -33.32
CA ILE A 535 -0.07 -34.48 -34.75
C ILE A 535 1.40 -34.36 -35.17
N LEU A 536 2.26 -33.75 -34.35
CA LEU A 536 3.68 -33.61 -34.65
C LEU A 536 4.39 -34.97 -34.66
N LEU A 537 4.16 -35.80 -33.63
CA LEU A 537 4.70 -37.15 -33.55
C LEU A 537 4.26 -38.02 -34.73
N LEU A 538 2.96 -37.99 -35.06
CA LEU A 538 2.44 -38.73 -36.23
C LEU A 538 3.06 -38.25 -37.55
N LYS A 539 3.40 -36.97 -37.68
CA LYS A 539 4.11 -36.44 -38.87
C LYS A 539 5.54 -36.96 -38.95
N GLU A 540 6.24 -37.03 -37.81
CA GLU A 540 7.59 -37.59 -37.76
C GLU A 540 7.59 -39.09 -38.09
N GLU A 541 6.65 -39.85 -37.52
CA GLU A 541 6.45 -41.27 -37.83
C GLU A 541 6.08 -41.49 -39.31
N MET A 542 5.22 -40.63 -39.86
CA MET A 542 4.83 -40.67 -41.27
C MET A 542 6.03 -40.42 -42.18
N LEU A 543 6.85 -39.40 -41.89
CA LEU A 543 8.06 -39.09 -42.67
C LEU A 543 9.07 -40.24 -42.59
N LEU A 544 9.25 -40.84 -41.41
CA LEU A 544 10.11 -42.01 -41.24
C LEU A 544 9.62 -43.19 -42.09
N ALA A 545 8.32 -43.49 -42.04
CA ALA A 545 7.70 -44.55 -42.84
C ALA A 545 7.87 -44.31 -44.36
N GLU A 546 7.74 -43.05 -44.82
CA GLU A 546 8.00 -42.67 -46.21
C GLU A 546 9.48 -42.91 -46.60
N THR A 547 10.43 -42.52 -45.74
CA THR A 547 11.86 -42.72 -46.01
C THR A 547 12.29 -44.19 -46.03
N GLU A 548 11.56 -45.05 -45.33
CA GLU A 548 11.78 -46.51 -45.27
C GLU A 548 11.01 -47.29 -46.35
N GLY A 549 10.23 -46.60 -47.19
CA GLY A 549 9.43 -47.22 -48.26
C GLY A 549 8.17 -47.95 -47.79
N ARG A 550 7.68 -47.63 -46.58
CA ARG A 550 6.45 -48.21 -45.98
C ARG A 550 5.23 -47.33 -46.29
N GLU A 551 4.79 -47.32 -47.55
CA GLU A 551 3.71 -46.43 -48.03
C GLU A 551 2.35 -46.64 -47.35
N GLU A 552 2.02 -47.88 -46.95
CA GLU A 552 0.75 -48.19 -46.28
C GLU A 552 0.71 -47.63 -44.85
N ASP A 553 1.84 -47.66 -44.15
CA ASP A 553 2.00 -47.10 -42.80
C ASP A 553 1.91 -45.57 -42.85
N ALA A 554 2.59 -44.92 -43.81
CA ALA A 554 2.53 -43.48 -44.01
C ALA A 554 1.09 -43.00 -44.29
N ASN A 555 0.36 -43.70 -45.16
CA ASN A 555 -1.05 -43.39 -45.45
C ASN A 555 -1.97 -43.57 -44.24
N THR A 556 -1.68 -44.54 -43.37
CA THR A 556 -2.44 -44.75 -42.13
C THR A 556 -2.23 -43.59 -41.16
N LYS A 557 -0.98 -43.15 -40.98
CA LYS A 557 -0.63 -41.99 -40.14
C LYS A 557 -1.22 -40.69 -40.66
N LEU A 558 -1.25 -40.49 -41.99
CA LEU A 558 -1.88 -39.33 -42.62
C LEU A 558 -3.39 -39.26 -42.31
N LYS A 559 -4.11 -40.39 -42.37
CA LYS A 559 -5.53 -40.45 -42.00
C LYS A 559 -5.76 -40.12 -40.52
N GLU A 560 -4.90 -40.59 -39.62
CA GLU A 560 -4.97 -40.26 -38.19
C GLU A 560 -4.75 -38.77 -37.93
N ILE A 561 -3.77 -38.16 -38.61
CA ILE A 561 -3.52 -36.71 -38.55
C ILE A 561 -4.76 -35.91 -38.99
N ASP A 562 -5.40 -36.31 -40.08
CA ASP A 562 -6.58 -35.60 -40.61
C ASP A 562 -7.80 -35.72 -39.69
N VAL A 563 -7.95 -36.84 -38.98
CA VAL A 563 -8.99 -36.99 -37.94
C VAL A 563 -8.70 -36.07 -36.75
N LEU A 564 -7.45 -35.98 -36.29
CA LEU A 564 -7.08 -35.12 -35.16
C LEU A 564 -7.21 -33.64 -35.50
N LYS A 565 -6.86 -33.21 -36.72
CA LYS A 565 -7.02 -31.82 -37.17
C LYS A 565 -8.48 -31.35 -37.14
N ARG A 566 -9.44 -32.24 -37.42
CA ARG A 566 -10.88 -31.94 -37.36
C ARG A 566 -11.40 -31.74 -35.93
N ARG A 567 -10.64 -32.15 -34.91
CA ARG A 567 -10.98 -32.00 -33.49
C ARG A 567 -10.43 -30.71 -32.87
N LEU A 568 -9.54 -29.99 -33.57
CA LEU A 568 -9.06 -28.69 -33.12
C LEU A 568 -10.16 -27.62 -33.35
N PRO A 569 -10.41 -26.72 -32.39
CA PRO A 569 -11.31 -25.59 -32.58
C PRO A 569 -10.81 -24.69 -33.72
N THR A 570 -11.73 -24.12 -34.50
CA THR A 570 -11.43 -23.27 -35.67
C THR A 570 -11.00 -21.87 -35.28
#